data_AF-A0AAN0JFB0-F1
#
_entry.id   AF-A0AAN0JFB0-F1
#
_cell.length_a   1.000
_cell.length_b   1.000
_cell.length_c   1.000
_cell.angle_alpha   90.00
_cell.angle_beta   90.00
_cell.angle_gamma   90.00
#
_symmetry.space_group_name_H-M   'P 1'
#
loop_
_entity.id
_entity.type
_entity.pdbx_description
1 polymer ?
#
loop_
_entity_poly.entity_id
_entity_poly.type
_entity_poly.pdbx_seq_one_letter_code
_entity_poly.pdbx_strand_id
1 'polypeptide(L)'
;MKSSNNDQFCSNVLNETCNSTSPMYFQPIWPPDAPSWYMPVRYILGSIHLLLSIWMAVCYFVKNGKNICWFSIPCIQSFCYKKKKGLLRRRFLYQITSKLNQTVCCGKISANKPHPKEYFQILLFSFDPLYRLLFLILSIAGVALNGYFYCGCMIYPFIKSSVLSSILRALRKSAYQLIIVLLLCFVCIYIYAVISFALLQNYFSEEKDEFCSTLFQCFVTVSRLGLLHTLGSGLEIRPSDAYEPNFTLVLYRTVYDIIFFVVVTTLGLNIVIAILVDRFSEMREEKEKIDNDNTNRCLVCSIKKDNFKRNGQNFEDHNTKEHNVWDYIHFMLYLDEIYKNDFNALEKYVSRQVAKDSIDFFPMLKAKSLPDYKNEE
;
A
#
# COMPACT_ATOMS: atom_id res chain seq x y z
N MET A 1 -30.62 55.57 -5.47
CA MET A 1 -31.87 54.77 -5.54
C MET A 1 -31.58 53.39 -4.97
N LYS A 2 -32.28 53.07 -3.86
CA LYS A 2 -32.53 51.79 -3.12
C LYS A 2 -31.88 50.51 -3.71
N SER A 3 -31.15 49.63 -3.01
CA SER A 3 -31.26 49.01 -1.66
C SER A 3 -32.64 48.42 -1.32
N SER A 4 -32.81 47.09 -1.47
CA SER A 4 -33.19 46.14 -0.39
C SER A 4 -33.83 44.84 -0.92
N ASN A 5 -33.30 43.70 -0.46
CA ASN A 5 -33.92 42.44 -0.03
C ASN A 5 -35.31 42.01 -0.57
N ASN A 6 -35.43 40.74 -0.98
CA ASN A 6 -36.17 39.71 -0.22
C ASN A 6 -36.16 38.34 -0.95
N ASP A 7 -35.25 37.46 -0.52
CA ASP A 7 -35.49 36.02 -0.54
C ASP A 7 -36.46 35.70 0.60
N GLN A 8 -37.70 35.35 0.26
CA GLN A 8 -38.77 35.12 1.22
C GLN A 8 -38.68 33.68 1.75
N PHE A 9 -37.98 33.54 2.86
CA PHE A 9 -38.02 32.38 3.75
C PHE A 9 -39.46 32.22 4.29
N CYS A 10 -40.01 31.00 4.24
CA CYS A 10 -41.28 30.67 4.89
C CYS A 10 -41.11 30.73 6.41
N SER A 11 -41.40 31.89 6.98
CA SER A 11 -41.67 32.05 8.39
C SER A 11 -43.04 32.68 8.52
N ASN A 12 -44.06 31.85 8.81
CA ASN A 12 -45.08 32.14 9.81
C ASN A 12 -46.08 30.98 9.94
N VAL A 13 -46.29 30.58 11.18
CA VAL A 13 -47.35 29.70 11.65
C VAL A 13 -48.69 30.40 11.44
N LEU A 14 -49.54 29.89 10.54
CA LEU A 14 -50.98 29.69 10.70
C LEU A 14 -51.57 29.09 9.39
N ASN A 15 -52.37 28.04 9.54
CA ASN A 15 -53.23 27.37 8.55
C ASN A 15 -52.58 26.43 7.50
N GLU A 16 -52.70 25.14 7.82
CA GLU A 16 -52.87 23.95 6.97
C GLU A 16 -52.61 24.09 5.45
N THR A 17 -51.47 23.56 5.01
CA THR A 17 -51.32 22.47 4.01
C THR A 17 -49.92 22.54 3.36
N CYS A 18 -48.89 22.18 4.11
CA CYS A 18 -47.61 21.83 3.48
C CYS A 18 -47.71 20.38 3.01
N ASN A 19 -48.04 20.20 1.73
CA ASN A 19 -48.00 18.90 1.08
C ASN A 19 -46.52 18.46 1.00
N SER A 20 -46.12 17.53 1.86
CA SER A 20 -44.74 17.03 1.97
C SER A 20 -44.44 16.00 0.88
N THR A 21 -44.29 16.47 -0.35
CA THR A 21 -43.66 15.71 -1.44
C THR A 21 -42.54 16.55 -2.04
N SER A 22 -41.51 16.79 -1.24
CA SER A 22 -40.23 17.31 -1.73
C SER A 22 -39.15 16.32 -1.29
N PRO A 23 -38.41 15.68 -2.21
CA PRO A 23 -37.29 14.85 -1.81
C PRO A 23 -36.28 15.75 -1.09
N MET A 24 -35.75 15.26 0.04
CA MET A 24 -34.70 15.90 0.83
C MET A 24 -33.52 16.21 -0.10
N TYR A 25 -33.48 17.43 -0.65
CA TYR A 25 -32.32 17.91 -1.38
C TYR A 25 -31.20 18.02 -0.37
N PHE A 26 -30.16 17.20 -0.56
CA PHE A 26 -28.86 17.37 0.05
C PHE A 26 -28.49 18.85 -0.08
N GLN A 27 -28.53 19.61 1.01
CA GLN A 27 -28.15 21.01 0.94
C GLN A 27 -26.68 21.06 0.54
N PRO A 28 -26.31 21.79 -0.52
CA PRO A 28 -24.92 21.96 -0.86
C PRO A 28 -24.21 22.54 0.36
N ILE A 29 -23.05 21.96 0.70
CA ILE A 29 -22.18 22.49 1.75
C ILE A 29 -21.88 23.93 1.37
N TRP A 30 -22.56 24.89 2.02
CA TRP A 30 -22.30 26.30 1.82
C TRP A 30 -20.81 26.54 2.11
N PRO A 31 -20.10 27.32 1.27
CA PRO A 31 -18.75 27.68 1.60
C PRO A 31 -18.76 28.31 3.00
N PRO A 32 -17.93 27.83 3.94
CA PRO A 32 -17.93 28.37 5.29
C PRO A 32 -17.67 29.87 5.24
N ASP A 33 -18.30 30.63 6.13
CA ASP A 33 -18.09 32.07 6.24
C ASP A 33 -16.59 32.34 6.42
N ALA A 34 -15.97 32.89 5.38
CA ALA A 34 -14.54 33.13 5.34
C ALA A 34 -14.27 34.64 5.36
N PRO A 35 -13.24 35.11 6.10
CA PRO A 35 -12.83 36.51 6.06
C PRO A 35 -12.48 36.95 4.63
N SER A 36 -12.66 38.24 4.33
CA SER A 36 -12.39 38.81 2.99
C SER A 36 -10.96 38.58 2.50
N TRP A 37 -9.98 38.45 3.41
CA TRP A 37 -8.58 38.16 3.08
C TRP A 37 -8.33 36.70 2.68
N TYR A 38 -9.24 35.77 2.99
CA TYR A 38 -9.04 34.34 2.74
C TYR A 38 -8.95 34.03 1.23
N MET A 39 -9.88 34.58 0.44
CA MET A 39 -9.92 34.36 -1.01
C MET A 39 -8.64 34.81 -1.73
N PRO A 40 -8.13 36.05 -1.58
CA PRO A 40 -6.92 36.47 -2.26
C PRO A 40 -5.69 35.67 -1.80
N VAL A 41 -5.55 35.38 -0.50
CA VAL A 41 -4.45 34.56 0.03
C VAL A 41 -4.48 33.14 -0.54
N ARG A 42 -5.66 32.52 -0.62
CA ARG A 42 -5.85 31.18 -1.20
C ARG A 42 -5.41 31.15 -2.67
N TYR A 43 -5.79 32.14 -3.48
CA TYR A 43 -5.40 32.17 -4.89
C TYR A 43 -3.90 32.42 -5.09
N ILE A 44 -3.28 33.29 -4.27
CA ILE A 44 -1.83 33.55 -4.34
C ILE A 44 -1.05 32.27 -3.97
N LEU A 45 -1.31 31.70 -2.79
CA LEU A 45 -0.64 30.48 -2.34
C LEU A 45 -0.96 29.29 -3.24
N GLY A 46 -2.19 29.18 -3.71
CA GLY A 46 -2.63 28.12 -4.62
C GLY A 46 -1.94 28.19 -5.99
N SER A 47 -1.72 29.40 -6.52
CA SER A 47 -0.98 29.60 -7.77
C SER A 47 0.50 29.25 -7.61
N ILE A 48 1.13 29.67 -6.51
CA ILE A 48 2.51 29.28 -6.18
C ILE A 48 2.62 27.75 -6.05
N HIS A 49 1.69 27.11 -5.34
CA HIS A 49 1.66 25.65 -5.18
C HIS A 49 1.49 24.94 -6.52
N LEU A 50 0.63 25.44 -7.41
CA LEU A 50 0.43 24.90 -8.75
C LEU A 50 1.69 25.01 -9.60
N LEU A 51 2.37 26.18 -9.59
CA LEU A 51 3.63 26.37 -10.30
C LEU A 51 4.71 25.38 -9.82
N LEU A 52 4.86 25.21 -8.50
CA LEU A 52 5.78 24.23 -7.93
C LEU A 52 5.39 22.78 -8.28
N SER A 53 4.09 22.47 -8.33
CA SER A 53 3.58 21.16 -8.72
C SER A 53 3.90 20.84 -10.19
N ILE A 54 3.69 21.81 -11.09
CA ILE A 54 4.04 21.71 -12.51
C ILE A 54 5.56 21.54 -12.64
N TRP A 55 6.34 22.38 -11.96
CA TRP A 55 7.80 22.29 -11.95
C TRP A 55 8.28 20.90 -11.53
N MET A 56 7.74 20.36 -10.43
CA MET A 56 8.07 19.01 -9.95
C MET A 56 7.76 17.93 -10.99
N ALA A 57 6.58 17.99 -11.62
CA ALA A 57 6.18 17.01 -12.64
C ALA A 57 7.09 17.11 -13.87
N VAL A 58 7.31 18.33 -14.38
CA VAL A 58 8.16 18.59 -15.55
C VAL A 58 9.60 18.13 -15.29
N CYS A 59 10.21 18.51 -14.16
CA CYS A 59 11.57 18.07 -13.81
C CYS A 59 11.68 16.53 -13.75
N TYR A 60 10.66 15.85 -13.22
CA TYR A 60 10.63 14.40 -13.18
C TYR A 60 10.57 13.78 -14.59
N PHE A 61 9.63 14.25 -15.42
CA PHE A 61 9.45 13.73 -16.78
C PHE A 61 10.61 14.11 -17.71
N VAL A 62 11.26 15.25 -17.53
CA VAL A 62 12.47 15.63 -18.30
C VAL A 62 13.66 14.76 -17.89
N LYS A 63 13.90 14.58 -16.58
CA LYS A 63 15.01 13.76 -16.08
C LYS A 63 14.88 12.30 -16.48
N ASN A 64 13.68 11.74 -16.38
CA ASN A 64 13.41 10.33 -16.61
C ASN A 64 12.86 10.04 -18.02
N GLY A 65 12.61 11.05 -18.84
CA GLY A 65 11.87 10.92 -20.10
C GLY A 65 12.48 9.95 -21.10
N LYS A 66 13.81 9.89 -21.19
CA LYS A 66 14.53 8.92 -22.04
C LYS A 66 14.31 7.46 -21.61
N ASN A 67 13.93 7.26 -20.35
CA ASN A 67 13.74 5.97 -19.73
C ASN A 67 12.25 5.64 -19.52
N ILE A 68 11.31 6.56 -19.82
CA ILE A 68 9.88 6.33 -19.62
C ILE A 68 9.28 5.63 -20.84
N CYS A 69 8.80 4.41 -20.64
CA CYS A 69 8.06 3.68 -21.66
C CYS A 69 6.56 4.02 -21.55
N TRP A 70 6.03 4.69 -22.57
CA TRP A 70 4.61 5.08 -22.64
C TRP A 70 3.66 3.93 -22.99
N PHE A 71 4.12 2.95 -23.77
CA PHE A 71 3.24 1.98 -24.44
C PHE A 71 3.50 0.50 -24.11
N SER A 72 4.41 0.19 -23.19
CA SER A 72 4.60 -1.21 -22.79
C SER A 72 3.77 -1.51 -21.54
N ILE A 73 2.96 -2.57 -21.56
CA ILE A 73 2.32 -3.12 -20.36
C ILE A 73 3.16 -4.34 -19.92
N PRO A 74 4.21 -4.15 -19.10
CA PRO A 74 5.11 -5.21 -18.67
C PRO A 74 4.46 -6.10 -17.60
N CYS A 75 3.26 -5.75 -17.11
CA CYS A 75 2.45 -6.68 -16.34
C CYS A 75 2.17 -7.95 -17.18
N ILE A 76 1.94 -7.81 -18.49
CA ILE A 76 1.77 -8.96 -19.39
C ILE A 76 3.12 -9.60 -19.71
N GLN A 77 4.17 -8.82 -19.97
CA GLN A 77 5.47 -9.36 -20.42
C GLN A 77 6.25 -10.08 -19.30
N SER A 78 6.28 -9.52 -18.09
CA SER A 78 6.92 -10.15 -16.91
C SER A 78 6.09 -11.30 -16.34
N PHE A 79 4.76 -11.21 -16.37
CA PHE A 79 3.88 -12.32 -16.04
C PHE A 79 4.01 -13.46 -17.05
N CYS A 80 4.14 -13.16 -18.35
CA CYS A 80 4.44 -14.14 -19.39
C CYS A 80 5.82 -14.77 -19.20
N TYR A 81 6.86 -14.00 -18.84
CA TYR A 81 8.20 -14.53 -18.57
C TYR A 81 8.24 -15.41 -17.31
N LYS A 82 7.65 -14.96 -16.19
CA LYS A 82 7.50 -15.77 -14.95
C LYS A 82 6.62 -17.01 -15.16
N LYS A 83 5.51 -16.91 -15.92
CA LYS A 83 4.70 -18.08 -16.30
C LYS A 83 5.51 -19.04 -17.16
N LYS A 84 6.29 -18.57 -18.14
CA LYS A 84 7.07 -19.47 -19.01
C LYS A 84 8.14 -20.25 -18.24
N LYS A 85 8.76 -19.63 -17.24
CA LYS A 85 9.72 -20.30 -16.34
C LYS A 85 9.05 -21.26 -15.34
N GLY A 86 7.76 -21.06 -15.02
CA GLY A 86 7.01 -21.89 -14.07
C GLY A 86 6.00 -22.89 -14.66
N LEU A 87 5.74 -22.88 -15.98
CA LEU A 87 4.57 -23.56 -16.56
C LEU A 87 4.93 -24.41 -17.79
N LEU A 88 5.88 -25.31 -17.61
CA LEU A 88 6.21 -26.40 -18.55
C LEU A 88 5.19 -27.57 -18.49
N ARG A 89 3.97 -27.37 -17.98
CA ARG A 89 2.98 -28.45 -17.81
C ARG A 89 1.51 -27.99 -17.86
N ARG A 90 1.02 -27.55 -19.03
CA ARG A 90 -0.39 -27.70 -19.49
C ARG A 90 -0.60 -27.10 -20.89
N ARG A 91 -0.75 -27.97 -21.91
CA ARG A 91 -0.99 -27.62 -23.33
C ARG A 91 -2.29 -26.84 -23.58
N PHE A 92 -3.27 -26.92 -22.67
CA PHE A 92 -4.62 -26.39 -22.89
C PHE A 92 -4.73 -24.87 -22.74
N LEU A 93 -4.03 -24.27 -21.77
CA LEU A 93 -3.99 -22.81 -21.58
C LEU A 93 -3.23 -22.09 -22.71
N TYR A 94 -2.28 -22.77 -23.36
CA TYR A 94 -1.44 -22.21 -24.41
C TYR A 94 -2.24 -21.86 -25.68
N GLN A 95 -3.26 -22.67 -26.01
CA GLN A 95 -4.12 -22.44 -27.18
C GLN A 95 -5.09 -21.27 -27.00
N ILE A 96 -5.57 -21.03 -25.77
CA ILE A 96 -6.47 -19.90 -25.49
C ILE A 96 -5.69 -18.59 -25.49
N THR A 97 -4.50 -18.57 -24.87
CA THR A 97 -3.65 -17.38 -24.86
C THR A 97 -3.07 -17.03 -26.23
N SER A 98 -2.82 -17.99 -27.12
CA SER A 98 -2.25 -17.70 -28.44
C SER A 98 -3.24 -16.99 -29.36
N LYS A 99 -4.54 -17.29 -29.27
CA LYS A 99 -5.57 -16.63 -30.09
C LYS A 99 -5.80 -15.17 -29.70
N LEU A 100 -5.75 -14.85 -28.40
CA LEU A 100 -5.85 -13.47 -27.91
C LEU A 100 -4.59 -12.64 -28.19
N ASN A 101 -3.41 -13.26 -28.20
CA ASN A 101 -2.15 -12.54 -28.42
C ASN A 101 -1.94 -12.16 -29.90
N GLN A 102 -2.56 -12.89 -30.83
CA GLN A 102 -2.47 -12.63 -32.28
C GLN A 102 -3.33 -11.44 -32.73
N THR A 103 -4.33 -11.03 -31.95
CA THR A 103 -5.22 -9.90 -32.26
C THR A 103 -4.74 -8.56 -31.67
N VAL A 104 -3.87 -8.58 -30.65
CA VAL A 104 -3.50 -7.36 -29.90
C VAL A 104 -2.02 -6.97 -30.05
N CYS A 105 -1.13 -7.89 -30.45
CA CYS A 105 0.31 -7.59 -30.53
C CYS A 105 0.92 -8.03 -31.86
N CYS A 106 0.97 -7.11 -32.83
CA CYS A 106 1.87 -7.21 -33.99
C CYS A 106 3.32 -7.01 -33.54
N GLY A 107 3.97 -8.08 -33.09
CA GLY A 107 5.40 -8.09 -32.81
C GLY A 107 5.91 -9.47 -32.41
N LYS A 108 6.94 -9.96 -33.11
CA LYS A 108 7.67 -11.19 -32.71
C LYS A 108 8.36 -10.93 -31.36
N ILE A 109 7.86 -11.54 -30.29
CA ILE A 109 8.49 -11.48 -28.97
C ILE A 109 9.74 -12.38 -29.00
N SER A 110 10.91 -11.76 -29.18
CA SER A 110 12.22 -12.41 -29.05
C SER A 110 12.53 -12.67 -27.57
N ALA A 111 13.05 -13.86 -27.26
CA ALA A 111 13.35 -14.33 -25.91
C ALA A 111 14.81 -14.10 -25.49
N ASN A 112 15.39 -12.95 -25.87
CA ASN A 112 16.73 -12.57 -25.42
C ASN A 112 16.66 -11.92 -24.03
N LYS A 113 17.75 -12.04 -23.24
CA LYS A 113 17.90 -11.27 -21.99
C LYS A 113 17.73 -9.78 -22.33
N PRO A 114 16.97 -9.02 -21.52
CA PRO A 114 16.83 -7.58 -21.71
C PRO A 114 18.21 -6.93 -21.68
N HIS A 115 18.52 -6.05 -22.65
CA HIS A 115 19.79 -5.34 -22.68
C HIS A 115 19.95 -4.45 -21.41
N PRO A 116 21.17 -4.08 -20.99
CA PRO A 116 21.40 -3.24 -19.79
C PRO A 116 20.54 -1.96 -19.74
N LYS A 117 20.23 -1.39 -20.92
CA LYS A 117 19.36 -0.21 -21.10
C LYS A 117 17.89 -0.46 -20.75
N GLU A 118 17.44 -1.71 -20.67
CA GLU A 118 16.06 -2.10 -20.32
C GLU A 118 15.83 -2.15 -18.80
N TYR A 119 16.89 -2.27 -17.97
CA TYR A 119 16.77 -2.23 -16.50
C TYR A 119 16.42 -0.85 -15.95
N PHE A 120 16.73 0.20 -16.70
CA PHE A 120 16.44 1.58 -16.32
C PHE A 120 15.07 2.08 -16.78
N GLN A 121 14.27 1.23 -17.46
CA GLN A 121 12.97 1.64 -17.96
C GLN A 121 11.97 1.85 -16.80
N ILE A 122 11.45 3.06 -16.72
CA ILE A 122 10.42 3.44 -15.75
C ILE A 122 9.06 3.36 -16.45
N LEU A 123 8.16 2.56 -15.90
CA LEU A 123 6.82 2.49 -16.45
C LEU A 123 5.97 3.68 -16.02
N LEU A 124 5.18 4.23 -16.94
CA LEU A 124 4.25 5.32 -16.62
C LEU A 124 3.22 4.95 -15.53
N PHE A 125 2.81 3.68 -15.47
CA PHE A 125 1.90 3.15 -14.43
C PHE A 125 2.65 2.66 -13.17
N SER A 126 3.93 2.97 -13.02
CA SER A 126 4.63 2.76 -11.76
C SER A 126 4.14 3.74 -10.70
N PHE A 127 4.38 3.43 -9.42
CA PHE A 127 3.99 4.29 -8.31
C PHE A 127 4.55 5.71 -8.46
N ASP A 128 5.85 5.83 -8.79
CA ASP A 128 6.58 7.10 -8.85
C ASP A 128 6.02 8.18 -9.81
N PRO A 129 5.74 7.88 -11.09
CA PRO A 129 5.09 8.83 -11.98
C PRO A 129 3.62 9.07 -11.61
N LEU A 130 2.88 8.03 -11.21
CA LEU A 130 1.44 8.11 -10.96
C LEU A 130 1.12 9.04 -9.78
N TYR A 131 1.84 8.92 -8.67
CA TYR A 131 1.57 9.76 -7.49
C TYR A 131 1.90 11.24 -7.75
N ARG A 132 2.89 11.54 -8.60
CA ARG A 132 3.24 12.92 -9.01
C ARG A 132 2.22 13.51 -9.98
N LEU A 133 1.69 12.69 -10.89
CA LEU A 133 0.58 13.09 -11.75
C LEU A 133 -0.69 13.35 -10.94
N LEU A 134 -1.00 12.48 -9.97
CA LEU A 134 -2.12 12.68 -9.05
C LEU A 134 -1.95 13.96 -8.23
N PHE A 135 -0.75 14.23 -7.71
CA PHE A 135 -0.44 15.48 -7.01
C PHE A 135 -0.69 16.71 -7.89
N LEU A 136 -0.29 16.67 -9.16
CA LEU A 136 -0.56 17.75 -10.11
C LEU A 136 -2.07 17.92 -10.36
N ILE A 137 -2.81 16.83 -10.57
CA ILE A 137 -4.26 16.85 -10.77
C ILE A 137 -4.97 17.45 -9.55
N LEU A 138 -4.61 17.03 -8.34
CA LEU A 138 -5.15 17.56 -7.09
C LEU A 138 -4.81 19.04 -6.89
N SER A 139 -3.62 19.48 -7.28
CA SER A 139 -3.24 20.90 -7.27
C SER A 139 -4.06 21.75 -8.24
N ILE A 140 -4.33 21.25 -9.45
CA ILE A 140 -5.20 21.92 -10.43
C ILE A 140 -6.63 22.00 -9.91
N ALA A 141 -7.15 20.87 -9.40
CA ALA A 141 -8.46 20.80 -8.77
C ALA A 141 -8.57 21.70 -7.53
N GLY A 142 -7.49 21.89 -6.77
CA GLY A 142 -7.45 22.78 -5.61
C GLY A 142 -7.67 24.24 -5.97
N VAL A 143 -7.09 24.71 -7.09
CA VAL A 143 -7.34 26.07 -7.59
C VAL A 143 -8.77 26.19 -8.15
N ALA A 144 -9.24 25.17 -8.89
CA ALA A 144 -10.53 25.20 -9.59
C ALA A 144 -11.76 24.99 -8.68
N LEU A 145 -11.64 24.20 -7.61
CA LEU A 145 -12.76 23.71 -6.79
C LEU A 145 -12.55 24.07 -5.30
N ASN A 146 -12.76 25.35 -4.96
CA ASN A 146 -12.83 25.90 -3.59
C ASN A 146 -11.68 25.54 -2.62
N GLY A 147 -10.55 24.99 -3.10
CA GLY A 147 -9.37 24.68 -2.27
C GLY A 147 -9.38 23.32 -1.56
N TYR A 148 -10.49 22.58 -1.52
CA TYR A 148 -10.59 21.36 -0.71
C TYR A 148 -9.58 20.26 -1.11
N PHE A 149 -9.26 20.17 -2.41
CA PHE A 149 -8.34 19.16 -2.94
C PHE A 149 -6.89 19.32 -2.48
N TYR A 150 -6.50 20.46 -1.89
CA TYR A 150 -5.17 20.61 -1.28
C TYR A 150 -4.96 19.66 -0.09
N CYS A 151 -6.02 19.19 0.57
CA CYS A 151 -5.91 18.18 1.64
C CYS A 151 -5.27 16.88 1.12
N GLY A 152 -5.57 16.48 -0.11
CA GLY A 152 -4.95 15.30 -0.73
C GLY A 152 -3.45 15.49 -0.98
N CYS A 153 -3.01 16.71 -1.27
CA CYS A 153 -1.60 17.04 -1.47
C CYS A 153 -0.78 16.93 -0.17
N MET A 154 -1.39 17.06 1.01
CA MET A 154 -0.72 16.96 2.31
C MET A 154 -0.17 15.56 2.61
N ILE A 155 -0.59 14.53 1.88
CA ILE A 155 -0.06 13.17 2.03
C ILE A 155 1.37 13.07 1.45
N TYR A 156 1.72 13.92 0.47
CA TYR A 156 2.96 13.84 -0.29
C TYR A 156 4.24 13.81 0.58
N PRO A 157 4.44 14.69 1.59
CA PRO A 157 5.64 14.66 2.44
C PRO A 157 5.84 13.32 3.15
N PHE A 158 4.75 12.63 3.49
CA PHE A 158 4.80 11.37 4.24
C PHE A 158 5.11 10.16 3.36
N ILE A 159 4.80 10.20 2.05
CA ILE A 159 5.01 9.08 1.12
C ILE A 159 6.48 8.65 1.07
N LYS A 160 7.42 9.60 1.19
CA LYS A 160 8.86 9.33 1.18
C LYS A 160 9.46 9.03 2.56
N SER A 161 8.65 9.03 3.62
CA SER A 161 9.12 8.72 4.96
C SER A 161 9.53 7.25 5.07
N SER A 162 10.74 7.01 5.58
CA SER A 162 11.23 5.65 5.88
C SER A 162 10.36 4.96 6.92
N VAL A 163 9.75 5.73 7.83
CA VAL A 163 8.84 5.22 8.87
C VAL A 163 7.55 4.71 8.23
N LEU A 164 6.90 5.52 7.38
CA LEU A 164 5.65 5.12 6.72
C LEU A 164 5.87 3.92 5.79
N SER A 165 6.97 3.91 5.04
CA SER A 165 7.33 2.76 4.19
C SER A 165 7.52 1.48 5.00
N SER A 166 8.11 1.57 6.19
CA SER A 166 8.27 0.43 7.10
C SER A 166 6.92 -0.09 7.61
N ILE A 167 6.00 0.82 7.97
CA ILE A 167 4.63 0.47 8.38
C ILE A 167 3.86 -0.19 7.23
N LEU A 168 3.90 0.39 6.03
CA LEU A 168 3.24 -0.18 4.85
C LEU A 168 3.83 -1.54 4.45
N ARG A 169 5.15 -1.73 4.61
CA ARG A 169 5.81 -3.02 4.40
C ARG A 169 5.30 -4.06 5.38
N ALA A 170 5.13 -3.70 6.66
CA ALA A 170 4.57 -4.60 7.68
C ALA A 170 3.13 -5.02 7.32
N LEU A 171 2.27 -4.05 7.00
CA LEU A 171 0.90 -4.28 6.58
C LEU A 171 0.81 -5.14 5.32
N ARG A 172 1.69 -4.91 4.34
CA ARG A 172 1.72 -5.71 3.10
C ARG A 172 2.14 -7.16 3.35
N LYS A 173 3.10 -7.40 4.25
CA LYS A 173 3.54 -8.76 4.61
C LYS A 173 2.39 -9.57 5.25
N SER A 174 1.55 -8.93 6.06
CA SER A 174 0.42 -9.58 6.74
C SER A 174 -0.94 -9.42 6.06
N ALA A 175 -0.99 -8.78 4.88
CA ALA A 175 -2.24 -8.44 4.21
C ALA A 175 -3.19 -9.64 4.05
N TYR A 176 -2.67 -10.82 3.69
CA TYR A 176 -3.48 -12.02 3.54
C TYR A 176 -4.15 -12.45 4.86
N GLN A 177 -3.39 -12.45 5.95
CA GLN A 177 -3.92 -12.78 7.28
C GLN A 177 -4.95 -11.75 7.74
N LEU A 178 -4.65 -10.47 7.55
CA LEU A 178 -5.56 -9.38 7.91
C LEU A 178 -6.88 -9.48 7.12
N ILE A 179 -6.81 -9.73 5.81
CA ILE A 179 -8.01 -9.88 4.96
C ILE A 179 -8.85 -11.07 5.41
N ILE A 180 -8.25 -12.22 5.76
CA ILE A 180 -8.99 -13.38 6.26
C ILE A 180 -9.72 -13.05 7.56
N VAL A 181 -9.05 -12.40 8.52
CA VAL A 181 -9.68 -12.02 9.80
C VAL A 181 -10.79 -11.01 9.58
N LEU A 182 -10.59 -10.00 8.73
CA LEU A 182 -11.64 -9.04 8.39
C LEU A 182 -12.84 -9.71 7.70
N LEU A 183 -12.59 -10.69 6.82
CA LEU A 183 -13.65 -11.48 6.19
C LEU A 183 -14.40 -12.34 7.22
N LEU A 184 -13.71 -12.94 8.18
CA LEU A 184 -14.34 -13.67 9.29
C LEU A 184 -15.21 -12.73 10.13
N CYS A 185 -14.72 -11.54 10.48
CA CYS A 185 -15.50 -10.53 11.20
C CYS A 185 -16.74 -10.11 10.40
N PHE A 186 -16.60 -9.90 9.08
CA PHE A 186 -17.72 -9.58 8.19
C PHE A 186 -18.79 -10.67 8.20
N VAL A 187 -18.38 -11.95 8.11
CA VAL A 187 -19.31 -13.09 8.18
C VAL A 187 -20.00 -13.17 9.54
N CYS A 188 -19.28 -12.97 10.64
CA CYS A 188 -19.87 -12.95 11.98
C CYS A 188 -20.91 -11.85 12.10
N ILE A 189 -20.59 -10.62 11.69
CA ILE A 189 -21.53 -9.49 11.69
C ILE A 189 -22.75 -9.78 10.82
N TYR A 190 -22.57 -10.43 9.67
CA TYR A 190 -23.68 -10.82 8.80
C TYR A 190 -24.62 -11.83 9.47
N ILE A 191 -24.09 -12.84 10.17
CA ILE A 191 -24.89 -13.80 10.95
C ILE A 191 -25.71 -13.05 12.02
N TYR A 192 -25.09 -12.12 12.73
CA TYR A 192 -25.79 -11.27 13.71
C TYR A 192 -26.84 -10.37 13.08
N ALA A 193 -26.61 -9.85 11.87
CA ALA A 193 -27.61 -9.08 11.15
C ALA A 193 -28.83 -9.93 10.76
N VAL A 194 -28.62 -11.18 10.31
CA VAL A 194 -29.71 -12.12 10.02
C VAL A 194 -30.52 -12.43 11.28
N ILE A 195 -29.84 -12.70 12.41
CA ILE A 195 -30.52 -12.97 13.68
C ILE A 195 -31.29 -11.73 14.17
N SER A 196 -30.67 -10.54 14.06
CA SER A 196 -31.31 -9.28 14.44
C SER A 196 -32.52 -8.97 13.58
N PHE A 197 -32.45 -9.22 12.27
CA PHE A 197 -33.57 -9.08 11.35
C PHE A 197 -34.71 -10.07 11.65
N ALA A 198 -34.38 -11.31 12.00
CA ALA A 198 -35.38 -12.34 12.26
C ALA A 198 -36.06 -12.23 13.63
N LEU A 199 -35.31 -11.87 14.68
CA LEU A 199 -35.79 -11.94 16.07
C LEU A 199 -35.85 -10.58 16.77
N LEU A 200 -35.07 -9.59 16.33
CA LEU A 200 -34.93 -8.30 17.02
C LEU A 200 -35.35 -7.10 16.17
N GLN A 201 -36.06 -7.29 15.05
CA GLN A 201 -36.46 -6.20 14.16
C GLN A 201 -37.17 -5.05 14.91
N ASN A 202 -38.02 -5.38 15.88
CA ASN A 202 -38.80 -4.41 16.66
C ASN A 202 -37.97 -3.58 17.64
N TYR A 203 -36.68 -3.91 17.85
CA TYR A 203 -35.79 -3.18 18.76
C TYR A 203 -35.05 -2.04 18.06
N PHE A 204 -35.17 -1.94 16.74
CA PHE A 204 -34.55 -0.88 15.95
C PHE A 204 -35.58 0.24 15.74
N SER A 205 -35.22 1.46 16.14
CA SER A 205 -36.10 2.63 15.98
C SER A 205 -35.68 3.51 14.81
N GLU A 206 -36.57 3.65 13.82
CA GLU A 206 -36.35 4.57 12.69
C GLU A 206 -36.21 6.03 13.14
N GLU A 207 -36.78 6.40 14.30
CA GLU A 207 -36.60 7.74 14.90
C GLU A 207 -35.16 8.02 15.32
N LYS A 208 -34.35 6.97 15.50
CA LYS A 208 -32.93 7.04 15.88
C LYS A 208 -31.97 6.70 14.74
N ASP A 209 -32.47 6.72 13.49
CA ASP A 209 -31.72 6.28 12.29
C ASP A 209 -31.29 4.81 12.34
N GLU A 210 -32.01 3.98 13.10
CA GLU A 210 -31.73 2.54 13.24
C GLU A 210 -32.62 1.75 12.27
N PHE A 211 -32.21 1.67 11.00
CA PHE A 211 -33.02 0.97 9.99
C PHE A 211 -32.76 -0.54 10.02
N CYS A 212 -33.81 -1.36 10.13
CA CYS A 212 -33.74 -2.82 10.03
C CYS A 212 -34.97 -3.41 9.29
N SER A 213 -35.61 -2.66 8.38
CA SER A 213 -36.78 -3.16 7.61
C SER A 213 -36.42 -4.17 6.52
N THR A 214 -35.18 -4.12 6.01
CA THR A 214 -34.63 -5.09 5.06
C THR A 214 -33.35 -5.69 5.62
N LEU A 215 -33.00 -6.91 5.18
CA LEU A 215 -31.76 -7.57 5.62
C LEU A 215 -30.52 -6.70 5.37
N PHE A 216 -30.48 -5.97 4.25
CA PHE A 216 -29.37 -5.08 3.94
C PHE A 216 -29.31 -3.87 4.89
N GLN A 217 -30.44 -3.22 5.16
CA GLN A 217 -30.49 -2.14 6.16
C GLN A 217 -30.03 -2.64 7.53
N CYS A 218 -30.56 -3.79 7.96
CA CYS A 218 -30.17 -4.37 9.24
C CYS A 218 -28.68 -4.71 9.29
N PHE A 219 -28.12 -5.24 8.20
CA PHE A 219 -26.67 -5.48 8.10
C PHE A 219 -25.84 -4.20 8.23
N VAL A 220 -26.23 -3.12 7.56
CA VAL A 220 -25.54 -1.82 7.67
C VAL A 220 -25.65 -1.24 9.08
N THR A 221 -26.83 -1.28 9.68
CA THR A 221 -27.08 -0.76 11.04
C THR A 221 -26.35 -1.58 12.10
N VAL A 222 -26.41 -2.91 12.05
CA VAL A 222 -25.66 -3.82 12.95
C VAL A 222 -24.16 -3.67 12.76
N SER A 223 -23.66 -3.49 11.54
CA SER A 223 -22.24 -3.23 11.29
C SER A 223 -21.79 -1.90 11.91
N ARG A 224 -22.58 -0.84 11.73
CA ARG A 224 -22.29 0.49 12.28
C ARG A 224 -22.29 0.48 13.80
N LEU A 225 -23.39 0.04 14.41
CA LEU A 225 -23.55 0.00 15.86
C LEU A 225 -22.54 -0.96 16.48
N GLY A 226 -22.34 -2.13 15.88
CA GLY A 226 -21.46 -3.17 16.38
C GLY A 226 -19.98 -2.82 16.39
N LEU A 227 -19.49 -2.14 15.33
CA LEU A 227 -18.07 -1.78 15.24
C LEU A 227 -17.71 -0.47 15.95
N LEU A 228 -18.64 0.49 16.07
CA LEU A 228 -18.34 1.83 16.64
C LEU A 228 -18.72 1.97 18.11
N HIS A 229 -19.76 1.27 18.58
CA HIS A 229 -20.28 1.40 19.96
C HIS A 229 -20.34 0.07 20.70
N THR A 230 -20.93 -0.95 20.06
CA THR A 230 -21.46 -2.24 20.59
C THR A 230 -22.99 -2.24 20.59
N LEU A 231 -23.63 -3.33 20.14
CA LEU A 231 -25.10 -3.41 20.02
C LEU A 231 -25.85 -3.14 21.33
N GLY A 232 -25.37 -3.68 22.47
CA GLY A 232 -26.05 -3.54 23.76
C GLY A 232 -26.02 -2.13 24.35
N SER A 233 -25.11 -1.27 23.90
CA SER A 233 -25.10 0.16 24.26
C SER A 233 -25.85 1.04 23.25
N GLY A 234 -25.98 0.56 22.01
CA GLY A 234 -26.59 1.31 20.93
C GLY A 234 -28.10 1.13 20.84
N LEU A 235 -28.60 -0.07 21.13
CA LEU A 235 -30.02 -0.40 21.04
C LEU A 235 -30.66 -0.43 22.42
N GLU A 236 -31.93 -0.06 22.47
CA GLU A 236 -32.69 -0.15 23.70
C GLU A 236 -32.93 -1.62 24.11
N ILE A 237 -33.02 -1.83 25.42
CA ILE A 237 -33.31 -3.16 25.99
C ILE A 237 -34.75 -3.56 25.70
N ARG A 238 -35.66 -2.60 25.52
CA ARG A 238 -37.08 -2.83 25.21
C ARG A 238 -37.37 -2.31 23.81
N PRO A 239 -38.22 -2.99 23.02
CA PRO A 239 -38.56 -2.56 21.67
C PRO A 239 -39.51 -1.35 21.62
N SER A 240 -40.24 -1.09 22.70
CA SER A 240 -41.09 0.09 22.85
C SER A 240 -41.35 0.35 24.34
N ASP A 241 -41.65 1.60 24.68
CA ASP A 241 -42.06 2.01 26.04
C ASP A 241 -43.36 1.33 26.52
N ALA A 242 -44.15 0.78 25.59
CA ALA A 242 -45.35 0.01 25.89
C ALA A 242 -45.08 -1.38 26.48
N TYR A 243 -43.83 -1.89 26.42
CA TYR A 243 -43.47 -3.17 27.03
C TYR A 243 -43.12 -3.01 28.52
N GLU A 244 -43.84 -3.73 29.37
CA GLU A 244 -43.54 -3.83 30.80
C GLU A 244 -42.13 -4.40 31.03
N PRO A 245 -41.40 -3.89 32.05
CA PRO A 245 -40.06 -4.39 32.36
C PRO A 245 -40.13 -5.85 32.80
N ASN A 246 -39.48 -6.73 32.03
CA ASN A 246 -39.42 -8.17 32.30
C ASN A 246 -37.96 -8.63 32.39
N PHE A 247 -37.58 -9.20 33.54
CA PHE A 247 -36.22 -9.67 33.78
C PHE A 247 -35.76 -10.76 32.80
N THR A 248 -36.67 -11.65 32.36
CA THR A 248 -36.35 -12.71 31.39
C THR A 248 -35.95 -12.14 30.03
N LEU A 249 -36.60 -11.06 29.60
CA LEU A 249 -36.28 -10.36 28.35
C LEU A 249 -34.90 -9.69 28.46
N VAL A 250 -34.65 -8.99 29.57
CA VAL A 250 -33.35 -8.38 29.85
C VAL A 250 -32.25 -9.43 29.83
N LEU A 251 -32.46 -10.59 30.47
CA LEU A 251 -31.48 -11.66 30.51
C LEU A 251 -31.12 -12.18 29.11
N TYR A 252 -32.12 -12.52 28.29
CA TYR A 252 -31.89 -12.98 26.91
C TYR A 252 -31.17 -11.92 26.08
N ARG A 253 -31.61 -10.66 26.19
CA ARG A 253 -31.03 -9.52 25.48
C ARG A 253 -29.56 -9.28 25.87
N THR A 254 -29.29 -9.26 27.17
CA THR A 254 -27.93 -9.09 27.71
C THR A 254 -27.01 -10.22 27.28
N VAL A 255 -27.46 -11.48 27.31
CA VAL A 255 -26.65 -12.61 26.82
C VAL A 255 -26.32 -12.43 25.33
N TYR A 256 -27.29 -12.06 24.51
CA TYR A 256 -27.08 -11.80 23.08
C TYR A 256 -26.03 -10.69 22.84
N ASP A 257 -26.16 -9.56 23.54
CA ASP A 257 -25.25 -8.42 23.38
C ASP A 257 -23.83 -8.72 23.90
N ILE A 258 -23.69 -9.49 24.99
CA ILE A 258 -22.39 -9.93 25.52
C ILE A 258 -21.68 -10.84 24.52
N ILE A 259 -22.39 -11.82 23.92
CA ILE A 259 -21.77 -12.70 22.94
C ILE A 259 -21.30 -11.88 21.72
N PHE A 260 -22.11 -10.93 21.25
CA PHE A 260 -21.71 -10.04 20.16
C PHE A 260 -20.45 -9.24 20.51
N PHE A 261 -20.43 -8.61 21.68
CA PHE A 261 -19.31 -7.81 22.16
C PHE A 261 -18.01 -8.62 22.27
N VAL A 262 -18.09 -9.85 22.77
CA VAL A 262 -16.92 -10.74 22.88
C VAL A 262 -16.44 -11.16 21.49
N VAL A 263 -17.34 -11.64 20.61
CA VAL A 263 -16.97 -12.21 19.32
C VAL A 263 -16.47 -11.16 18.33
N VAL A 264 -17.23 -10.07 18.13
CA VAL A 264 -16.94 -9.09 17.07
C VAL A 264 -15.97 -8.02 17.55
N THR A 265 -16.22 -7.43 18.72
CA THR A 265 -15.44 -6.30 19.22
C THR A 265 -14.16 -6.77 19.89
N THR A 266 -14.29 -7.62 20.92
CA THR A 266 -13.14 -8.04 21.74
C THR A 266 -12.22 -8.99 20.99
N LEU A 267 -12.72 -10.05 20.37
CA LEU A 267 -11.86 -10.97 19.62
C LEU A 267 -11.44 -10.38 18.27
N GLY A 268 -12.38 -9.84 17.49
CA GLY A 268 -12.08 -9.32 16.15
C GLY A 268 -11.02 -8.22 16.13
N LEU A 269 -11.19 -7.13 16.89
CA LEU A 269 -10.25 -6.01 16.90
C LEU A 269 -8.91 -6.37 17.54
N ASN A 270 -8.92 -7.15 18.63
CA ASN A 270 -7.68 -7.55 19.29
C ASN A 270 -6.86 -8.54 18.44
N ILE A 271 -7.49 -9.44 17.69
CA ILE A 271 -6.77 -10.31 16.73
C ILE A 271 -6.08 -9.47 15.66
N VAL A 272 -6.74 -8.43 15.12
CA VAL A 272 -6.12 -7.54 14.13
C VAL A 272 -4.88 -6.86 14.71
N ILE A 273 -4.97 -6.29 15.92
CA ILE A 273 -3.82 -5.64 16.58
C ILE A 273 -2.72 -6.66 16.87
N ALA A 274 -3.06 -7.85 17.37
CA ALA A 274 -2.10 -8.92 17.65
C ALA A 274 -1.30 -9.32 16.39
N ILE A 275 -1.98 -9.55 15.27
CA ILE A 275 -1.32 -9.85 13.99
C ILE A 275 -0.35 -8.73 13.57
N LEU A 276 -0.71 -7.46 13.79
CA LEU A 276 0.18 -6.35 13.48
C LEU A 276 1.41 -6.34 14.40
N VAL A 277 1.23 -6.53 15.71
CA VAL A 277 2.32 -6.57 16.69
C VAL A 277 3.31 -7.71 16.40
N ASP A 278 2.82 -8.89 16.07
CA ASP A 278 3.65 -10.04 15.69
C ASP A 278 4.51 -9.72 14.47
N ARG A 279 3.92 -9.03 13.48
CA ARG A 279 4.60 -8.69 12.23
C ARG A 279 5.65 -7.61 12.41
N PHE A 280 5.39 -6.63 13.27
CA PHE A 280 6.41 -5.67 13.66
C PHE A 280 7.54 -6.33 14.43
N SER A 281 7.25 -7.36 15.24
CA SER A 281 8.28 -8.12 15.95
C SER A 281 9.16 -8.93 15.02
N GLU A 282 8.57 -9.68 14.08
CA GLU A 282 9.31 -10.39 13.03
C GLU A 282 10.20 -9.46 12.20
N MET A 283 9.69 -8.29 11.82
CA MET A 283 10.47 -7.31 11.05
C MET A 283 11.67 -6.75 11.84
N ARG A 284 11.55 -6.63 13.16
CA ARG A 284 12.67 -6.24 14.01
C ARG A 284 13.73 -7.32 14.06
N GLU A 285 13.34 -8.58 14.24
CA GLU A 285 14.26 -9.72 14.22
C GLU A 285 14.96 -9.89 12.86
N GLU A 286 14.25 -9.73 11.75
CA GLU A 286 14.82 -9.79 10.39
C GLU A 286 15.88 -8.69 10.21
N LYS A 287 15.56 -7.47 10.65
CA LYS A 287 16.50 -6.36 10.60
C LYS A 287 17.74 -6.61 11.47
N GLU A 288 17.55 -7.09 12.70
CA GLU A 288 18.66 -7.42 13.59
C GLU A 288 19.56 -8.52 13.01
N LYS A 289 18.97 -9.57 12.40
CA LYS A 289 19.75 -10.61 11.71
C LYS A 289 20.59 -10.04 10.56
N ILE A 290 20.02 -9.14 9.75
CA ILE A 290 20.74 -8.48 8.64
C ILE A 290 21.87 -7.59 9.18
N ASP A 291 21.58 -6.76 10.19
CA ASP A 291 22.56 -5.85 10.77
C ASP A 291 23.71 -6.63 11.45
N ASN A 292 23.38 -7.75 12.09
CA ASN A 292 24.36 -8.68 12.67
C ASN A 292 25.25 -9.32 11.60
N ASP A 293 24.68 -9.86 10.51
CA ASP A 293 25.46 -10.49 9.43
C ASP A 293 26.34 -9.46 8.70
N ASN A 294 25.83 -8.25 8.43
CA ASN A 294 26.61 -7.16 7.83
C ASN A 294 27.80 -6.73 8.70
N THR A 295 27.68 -6.82 10.02
CA THR A 295 28.73 -6.40 10.96
C THR A 295 29.74 -7.52 11.23
N ASN A 296 29.29 -8.77 11.22
CA ASN A 296 30.07 -9.92 11.69
C ASN A 296 30.49 -10.88 10.57
N ARG A 297 30.13 -10.65 9.31
CA ARG A 297 30.52 -11.47 8.17
C ARG A 297 30.92 -10.61 6.99
N CYS A 298 31.98 -11.01 6.28
CA CYS A 298 32.35 -10.35 5.03
C CYS A 298 31.40 -10.79 3.90
N LEU A 299 30.85 -9.82 3.14
CA LEU A 299 29.91 -10.09 2.03
C LEU A 299 30.54 -10.92 0.90
N VAL A 300 31.82 -10.72 0.63
CA VAL A 300 32.51 -11.33 -0.52
C VAL A 300 32.91 -12.78 -0.23
N CYS A 301 33.62 -13.03 0.86
CA CYS A 301 34.12 -14.37 1.18
C CYS A 301 33.25 -15.16 2.16
N SER A 302 32.21 -14.54 2.74
CA SER A 302 31.33 -15.17 3.73
C SER A 302 32.03 -15.63 5.03
N ILE A 303 33.25 -15.19 5.31
CA ILE A 303 33.99 -15.52 6.55
C ILE A 303 33.56 -14.60 7.69
N LYS A 304 33.40 -15.17 8.89
CA LYS A 304 33.03 -14.44 10.11
C LYS A 304 34.19 -13.62 10.68
N LYS A 305 33.86 -12.46 11.26
CA LYS A 305 34.79 -11.55 11.97
C LYS A 305 35.66 -12.26 13.01
N ASP A 306 35.10 -13.25 13.71
CA ASP A 306 35.81 -14.02 14.74
C ASP A 306 37.03 -14.77 14.20
N ASN A 307 36.98 -15.26 12.96
CA ASN A 307 38.11 -15.97 12.35
C ASN A 307 39.29 -15.03 12.08
N PHE A 308 39.01 -13.79 11.68
CA PHE A 308 40.04 -12.77 11.49
C PHE A 308 40.67 -12.38 12.82
N LYS A 309 39.86 -12.17 13.86
CA LYS A 309 40.35 -11.87 15.21
C LYS A 309 41.25 -12.98 15.77
N ARG A 310 40.88 -14.25 15.58
CA ARG A 310 41.69 -15.41 16.02
C ARG A 310 43.08 -15.44 15.37
N ASN A 311 43.18 -14.99 14.13
CA ASN A 311 44.43 -14.94 13.37
C ASN A 311 45.15 -13.57 13.48
N GLY A 312 44.75 -12.72 14.43
CA GLY A 312 45.37 -11.41 14.66
C GLY A 312 45.14 -10.40 13.54
N GLN A 313 44.14 -10.61 12.68
CA GLN A 313 43.82 -9.74 11.54
C GLN A 313 42.67 -8.78 11.88
N ASN A 314 42.75 -7.55 11.38
CA ASN A 314 41.70 -6.56 11.53
C ASN A 314 40.61 -6.75 10.46
N PHE A 315 39.36 -6.94 10.89
CA PHE A 315 38.24 -7.22 9.99
C PHE A 315 37.86 -6.00 9.13
N GLU A 316 38.02 -4.81 9.69
CA GLU A 316 37.75 -3.55 9.02
C GLU A 316 38.75 -3.29 7.88
N ASP A 317 40.03 -3.62 8.08
CA ASP A 317 41.04 -3.59 7.01
C ASP A 317 40.74 -4.62 5.91
N HIS A 318 40.32 -5.84 6.28
CA HIS A 318 39.89 -6.86 5.33
C HIS A 318 38.75 -6.37 4.43
N ASN A 319 37.69 -5.78 5.00
CA ASN A 319 36.54 -5.30 4.22
C ASN A 319 36.84 -4.06 3.36
N THR A 320 37.83 -3.24 3.73
CA THR A 320 38.10 -1.97 3.01
C THR A 320 39.23 -2.08 1.99
N LYS A 321 40.24 -2.94 2.23
CA LYS A 321 41.43 -3.08 1.39
C LYS A 321 41.49 -4.38 0.61
N GLU A 322 40.96 -5.48 1.15
CA GLU A 322 40.98 -6.79 0.47
C GLU A 322 39.66 -7.06 -0.25
N HIS A 323 38.54 -6.96 0.46
CA HIS A 323 37.20 -7.33 -0.01
C HIS A 323 36.23 -6.14 -0.01
N ASN A 324 36.65 -5.03 -0.63
CA ASN A 324 35.77 -3.89 -0.82
C ASN A 324 34.74 -4.19 -1.92
N VAL A 325 33.45 -4.15 -1.56
CA VAL A 325 32.34 -4.47 -2.46
C VAL A 325 32.33 -3.57 -3.71
N TRP A 326 32.72 -2.31 -3.56
CA TRP A 326 32.70 -1.35 -4.67
C TRP A 326 33.77 -1.65 -5.71
N ASP A 327 34.92 -2.19 -5.30
CA ASP A 327 35.99 -2.54 -6.25
C ASP A 327 35.57 -3.69 -7.16
N TYR A 328 34.79 -4.65 -6.65
CA TYR A 328 34.18 -5.68 -7.49
C TYR A 328 33.19 -5.10 -8.51
N ILE A 329 32.36 -4.14 -8.10
CA ILE A 329 31.42 -3.47 -9.01
C ILE A 329 32.17 -2.66 -10.07
N HIS A 330 33.20 -1.90 -9.68
CA HIS A 330 34.04 -1.14 -10.61
C HIS A 330 34.73 -2.06 -11.60
N PHE A 331 35.25 -3.22 -11.16
CA PHE A 331 35.86 -4.20 -12.04
C PHE A 331 34.88 -4.77 -13.05
N MET A 332 33.64 -5.05 -12.66
CA MET A 332 32.59 -5.49 -13.59
C MET A 332 32.25 -4.42 -14.64
N LEU A 333 32.12 -3.16 -14.22
CA LEU A 333 31.88 -2.05 -15.13
C LEU A 333 33.06 -1.84 -16.10
N TYR A 334 34.29 -1.99 -15.60
CA TYR A 334 35.50 -1.92 -16.40
C TYR A 334 35.51 -3.00 -17.50
N LEU A 335 35.17 -4.24 -17.17
CA LEU A 335 35.08 -5.34 -18.15
C LEU A 335 34.01 -5.12 -19.23
N ASP A 336 32.95 -4.38 -18.90
CA ASP A 336 31.89 -4.03 -19.86
C ASP A 336 32.29 -2.89 -20.80
N GLU A 337 33.20 -2.00 -20.37
CA GLU A 337 33.65 -0.84 -21.15
C GLU A 337 34.80 -1.16 -22.11
N ILE A 338 35.75 -2.00 -21.69
CA ILE A 338 36.94 -2.33 -22.49
C ILE A 338 36.65 -3.34 -23.62
N TYR A 339 37.38 -3.22 -24.73
CA TYR A 339 37.23 -4.12 -25.87
C TYR A 339 37.67 -5.55 -25.51
N LYS A 340 36.86 -6.54 -25.89
CA LYS A 340 37.09 -7.97 -25.55
C LYS A 340 38.44 -8.55 -25.99
N ASN A 341 39.07 -7.94 -26.99
CA ASN A 341 40.37 -8.39 -27.50
C ASN A 341 41.53 -7.89 -26.64
N ASP A 342 41.32 -6.84 -25.84
CA ASP A 342 42.34 -6.23 -24.98
C ASP A 342 42.35 -6.85 -23.57
N PHE A 343 41.47 -7.82 -23.31
CA PHE A 343 41.42 -8.53 -22.04
C PHE A 343 42.70 -9.33 -21.80
N ASN A 344 43.27 -9.19 -20.60
CA ASN A 344 44.26 -10.13 -20.11
C ASN A 344 43.63 -11.52 -19.81
N ALA A 345 44.46 -12.50 -19.44
CA ALA A 345 44.00 -13.87 -19.21
C ALA A 345 42.96 -13.99 -18.08
N LEU A 346 43.13 -13.22 -17.00
CA LEU A 346 42.25 -13.24 -15.83
C LEU A 346 40.94 -12.49 -16.11
N GLU A 347 40.99 -11.32 -16.74
CA GLU A 347 39.83 -10.56 -17.19
C GLU A 347 38.97 -11.38 -18.14
N LYS A 348 39.61 -12.08 -19.09
CA LYS A 348 38.92 -12.99 -20.01
C LYS A 348 38.29 -14.17 -19.29
N TYR A 349 38.94 -14.70 -18.24
CA TYR A 349 38.35 -15.74 -17.40
C TYR A 349 37.11 -15.23 -16.67
N VAL A 350 37.20 -14.10 -15.97
CA VAL A 350 36.07 -13.52 -15.23
C VAL A 350 34.92 -13.15 -16.18
N SER A 351 35.21 -12.48 -17.30
CA SER A 351 34.21 -12.12 -18.31
C SER A 351 33.45 -13.36 -18.83
N ARG A 352 34.14 -14.49 -19.04
CA ARG A 352 33.48 -15.76 -19.43
C ARG A 352 32.60 -16.32 -18.32
N GLN A 353 33.02 -16.24 -17.06
CA GLN A 353 32.22 -16.72 -15.92
C GLN A 353 30.96 -15.87 -15.76
N VAL A 354 31.08 -14.54 -15.86
CA VAL A 354 29.95 -13.60 -15.84
C VAL A 354 28.98 -13.87 -16.98
N ALA A 355 29.49 -14.10 -18.20
CA ALA A 355 28.64 -14.45 -19.35
C ALA A 355 27.87 -15.77 -19.17
N LYS A 356 28.38 -16.68 -18.33
CA LYS A 356 27.75 -17.96 -17.97
C LYS A 356 26.85 -17.86 -16.73
N ASP A 357 26.67 -16.68 -16.15
CA ASP A 357 26.02 -16.47 -14.85
C ASP A 357 26.64 -17.31 -13.70
N SER A 358 27.95 -17.59 -13.77
CA SER A 358 28.70 -18.29 -12.71
C SER A 358 29.35 -17.30 -11.74
N ILE A 359 29.34 -17.65 -10.46
CA ILE A 359 29.94 -16.88 -9.34
C ILE A 359 31.28 -17.48 -8.86
N ASP A 360 31.83 -18.47 -9.56
CA ASP A 360 32.97 -19.27 -9.07
C ASP A 360 34.26 -18.46 -8.92
N PHE A 361 34.35 -17.29 -9.54
CA PHE A 361 35.51 -16.40 -9.43
C PHE A 361 35.55 -15.62 -8.10
N PHE A 362 34.45 -15.59 -7.33
CA PHE A 362 34.46 -14.97 -6.01
C PHE A 362 35.20 -15.86 -5.00
N PRO A 363 36.01 -15.27 -4.08
CA PRO A 363 36.80 -16.04 -3.12
C PRO A 363 35.93 -16.54 -1.95
N MET A 364 35.02 -17.46 -2.23
CA MET A 364 34.14 -18.06 -1.23
C MET A 364 34.94 -18.82 -0.17
N LEU A 365 34.76 -18.46 1.10
CA LEU A 365 35.47 -19.00 2.25
C LEU A 365 37.00 -18.87 2.18
N LYS A 366 37.51 -17.94 1.36
CA LYS A 366 38.95 -17.69 1.19
C LYS A 366 39.27 -16.22 1.38
N ALA A 367 40.41 -15.92 1.98
CA ALA A 367 40.92 -14.56 2.14
C ALA A 367 42.44 -14.56 2.19
N LYS A 368 43.08 -13.61 1.50
CA LYS A 368 44.54 -13.50 1.40
C LYS A 368 45.25 -13.33 2.74
N SER A 369 44.60 -12.63 3.67
CA SER A 369 45.08 -12.41 5.04
C SER A 369 45.05 -13.65 5.95
N LEU A 370 44.36 -14.71 5.55
CA LEU A 370 44.19 -15.92 6.36
C LEU A 370 45.16 -17.04 5.92
N PRO A 371 45.62 -17.89 6.87
CA PRO A 371 46.59 -18.94 6.59
C PRO A 371 46.06 -20.03 5.66
N ASP A 372 44.76 -20.29 5.66
CA ASP A 372 44.13 -21.29 4.78
C ASP A 372 44.36 -21.00 3.29
N TYR A 373 44.50 -19.72 2.93
CA TYR A 373 44.86 -19.32 1.56
C TYR A 373 46.32 -19.64 1.22
N LYS A 374 47.25 -19.51 2.18
CA LYS A 374 48.68 -19.70 1.96
C LYS A 374 49.10 -21.16 1.81
N ASN A 375 48.24 -22.09 2.21
CA ASN A 375 48.51 -23.53 2.16
C ASN A 375 47.97 -24.19 0.87
N GLU A 376 47.25 -23.44 0.03
CA GLU A 376 46.71 -23.90 -1.26
C GLU A 376 47.52 -23.42 -2.48
N GLU A 377 48.48 -22.51 -2.28
CA GLU A 377 49.56 -22.17 -3.24
C GLU A 377 50.73 -23.14 -3.05
#